data_AF-A0ABD5N0M1-F1
#
_entry.id   AF-A0ABD5N0M1-F1
#
_cell.length_a   1.000
_cell.length_b   1.000
_cell.length_c   1.000
_cell.angle_alpha   90.00
_cell.angle_beta   90.00
_cell.angle_gamma   90.00
#
_symmetry.space_group_name_H-M   'P 1'
#
loop_
_entity.id
_entity.type
_entity.pdbx_description
1 polymer ?
#
loop_
_entity_poly.entity_id
_entity_poly.type
_entity_poly.pdbx_seq_one_letter_code
_entity_poly.pdbx_strand_id
1 'polypeptide(L)' 'MLGHRRIRSTIVYIHLIHFENLDYDLKTAKTLKEACELAKVGFGYFTTMEAIQIFRKPK' A
#
# COMPACT_ATOMS: atom_id res chain seq x y z
N MET A 1 -32.81 16.53 30.40
CA MET A 1 -31.48 16.03 30.01
C MET A 1 -31.55 14.52 29.86
N LEU A 2 -31.50 14.01 28.63
CA LEU A 2 -31.29 12.58 28.38
C LEU A 2 -30.00 12.45 27.58
N GLY A 3 -28.90 12.69 28.29
CA GLY A 3 -27.54 12.44 27.85
C GLY A 3 -27.28 10.94 27.86
N HIS A 4 -27.45 10.31 26.70
CA HIS A 4 -26.59 9.22 26.25
C HIS A 4 -26.92 8.92 24.79
N ARG A 5 -26.49 9.82 23.90
CA ARG A 5 -26.49 9.56 22.46
C ARG A 5 -25.33 8.62 22.15
N ARG A 6 -25.54 7.35 22.48
CA ARG A 6 -24.95 6.11 21.95
C ARG A 6 -23.72 6.31 21.05
N ILE A 7 -22.55 6.56 21.66
CA ILE A 7 -21.24 6.60 20.96
C ILE A 7 -20.82 5.19 20.48
N ARG A 8 -21.45 4.14 21.01
CA ARG A 8 -21.17 2.73 20.68
C ARG A 8 -21.48 2.33 19.24
N SER A 9 -22.41 2.99 18.56
CA SER A 9 -22.75 2.64 17.18
C SER A 9 -21.68 3.04 16.16
N THR A 10 -20.78 3.97 16.50
CA THR A 10 -19.73 4.45 15.59
C THR A 10 -18.49 3.53 15.60
N ILE A 11 -18.21 2.83 16.71
CA ILE A 11 -17.03 1.96 16.85
C ILE A 11 -17.15 0.69 15.99
N VAL A 12 -18.38 0.23 15.73
CA VAL A 12 -18.64 -0.96 14.90
C VAL A 12 -18.29 -0.70 13.43
N TYR A 13 -18.33 0.55 12.96
CA TYR A 13 -18.08 0.89 11.56
C TYR A 13 -16.59 1.09 11.20
N ILE A 14 -15.68 1.10 12.17
CA ILE A 14 -14.23 1.13 11.89
C ILE A 14 -13.71 -0.27 11.54
N HIS A 15 -14.34 -1.32 12.07
CA HIS A 15 -13.88 -2.70 11.92
C HIS A 15 -14.21 -3.33 10.56
N LEU A 16 -14.79 -2.57 9.63
CA LEU A 16 -15.09 -3.00 8.26
C LEU A 16 -14.25 -2.29 7.19
N ILE A 17 -13.15 -1.64 7.58
CA ILE A 17 -12.04 -1.49 6.63
C ILE A 17 -11.39 -2.87 6.54
N HIS A 18 -12.01 -3.73 5.74
CA HIS A 18 -11.28 -4.80 5.08
C HIS A 18 -10.09 -4.08 4.44
N PHE A 19 -8.90 -4.22 5.01
CA PHE A 19 -7.69 -4.03 4.22
C PHE A 19 -7.81 -5.12 3.17
N GLU A 20 -8.45 -4.80 2.03
CA GLU A 20 -8.36 -5.62 0.84
C GLU A 20 -6.89 -5.99 0.74
N ASN A 21 -6.61 -7.29 0.76
CA ASN A 21 -5.29 -7.83 0.53
C ASN A 21 -4.88 -7.33 -0.85
N LEU A 22 -4.33 -6.12 -0.91
CA LEU A 22 -3.74 -5.54 -2.09
C LEU A 22 -2.45 -6.32 -2.23
N ASP A 23 -2.57 -7.49 -2.83
CA ASP A 23 -1.46 -8.27 -3.31
C ASP A 23 -0.68 -7.38 -4.26
N TYR A 24 0.52 -6.97 -3.84
CA TYR A 24 1.44 -6.22 -4.67
C TYR A 24 2.53 -7.18 -5.17
N ASP A 25 2.79 -7.17 -6.47
CA ASP A 25 4.05 -7.67 -6.98
C ASP A 25 5.15 -6.67 -6.62
N LEU A 26 6.16 -7.15 -5.88
CA LEU A 26 7.31 -6.36 -5.46
C LEU A 26 8.54 -6.76 -6.26
N LYS A 27 9.24 -5.77 -6.82
CA LYS A 27 10.51 -5.96 -7.52
C LYS A 27 11.54 -4.95 -7.05
N THR A 28 12.81 -5.31 -7.16
CA THR A 28 13.91 -4.44 -6.77
C THR A 28 14.82 -4.15 -7.96
N ALA A 29 15.49 -2.99 -7.93
CA ALA A 29 16.50 -2.61 -8.89
C ALA A 29 17.72 -2.06 -8.17
N LYS A 30 18.90 -2.49 -8.61
CA LYS A 30 20.19 -1.96 -8.20
C LYS A 30 20.81 -1.05 -9.24
N THR A 31 20.35 -1.14 -10.49
CA THR A 31 20.86 -0.36 -11.61
C THR A 31 19.76 0.46 -12.28
N LEU A 32 20.15 1.56 -12.94
CA LEU A 32 19.22 2.38 -13.74
C LEU A 32 18.53 1.58 -14.84
N LYS A 33 19.22 0.58 -15.42
CA LYS A 33 18.67 -0.25 -16.49
C LYS A 33 17.48 -1.08 -15.98
N GLU A 34 17.65 -1.76 -14.84
CA GLU A 34 16.58 -2.53 -14.19
C GLU A 34 15.41 -1.64 -13.78
N ALA A 35 15.69 -0.47 -13.19
CA ALA A 35 14.64 0.50 -12.82
C ALA A 35 13.83 0.95 -14.05
N CYS A 36 14.49 1.16 -15.19
CA CYS A 36 13.85 1.58 -16.44
C CYS A 36 13.01 0.43 -17.06
N GLU A 37 13.47 -0.81 -16.94
CA GLU A 37 12.68 -1.99 -17.32
C GLU A 37 11.44 -2.16 -16.44
N LEU A 38 11.57 -1.98 -15.13
CA LEU A 38 10.42 -2.01 -14.20
C LEU A 38 9.42 -0.90 -14.50
N ALA A 39 9.88 0.31 -14.79
CA ALA A 39 9.03 1.43 -15.18
C ALA A 39 8.25 1.13 -16.47
N LYS A 40 8.87 0.49 -17.48
CA LYS A 40 8.18 0.08 -18.72
C LYS A 40 7.08 -0.96 -18.50
N VAL A 41 7.26 -1.86 -17.53
CA VAL A 41 6.28 -2.90 -17.17
C VAL A 41 5.13 -2.33 -16.32
N GLY A 42 5.24 -1.07 -15.89
CA GLY A 42 4.23 -0.38 -15.09
C GLY A 42 4.39 -0.60 -13.58
N PHE A 43 5.58 -0.95 -13.12
CA PHE A 43 5.89 -0.94 -11.70
C PHE A 43 6.12 0.50 -11.23
N GLY A 44 5.45 0.89 -10.15
CA GLY A 44 5.62 2.20 -9.52
C GLY A 44 6.76 2.19 -8.52
N TYR A 45 7.52 3.28 -8.45
CA TYR A 45 8.53 3.47 -7.40
C TYR A 45 7.85 3.52 -6.02
N PHE A 46 8.39 2.77 -5.06
CA PHE A 46 7.90 2.76 -3.69
C PHE A 46 8.88 3.42 -2.72
N THR A 47 10.09 2.87 -2.60
CA THR A 47 11.12 3.40 -1.70
C THR A 47 12.50 2.88 -2.08
N THR A 48 13.55 3.41 -1.44
CA THR A 48 14.92 2.91 -1.57
C THR A 48 15.43 2.52 -0.19
N MET A 49 15.93 1.30 -0.04
CA MET A 49 16.57 0.81 1.19
C MET A 49 17.94 0.24 0.84
N GLU A 50 18.97 0.59 1.61
CA GLU A 50 20.33 0.05 1.42
C GLU A 50 20.88 0.24 -0.01
N ALA A 51 20.57 1.39 -0.63
CA ALA A 51 20.87 1.72 -2.03
C ALA A 51 20.19 0.81 -3.09
N ILE A 52 19.21 0.00 -2.69
CA ILE A 52 18.37 -0.81 -3.55
C ILE A 52 17.01 -0.14 -3.69
N GLN A 53 16.58 0.14 -4.92
CA GLN A 53 15.26 0.71 -5.19
C GLN A 53 14.22 -0.41 -5.20
N ILE A 54 13.10 -0.18 -4.53
CA ILE A 54 11.95 -1.09 -4.43
C ILE A 54 10.79 -0.51 -5.21
N PHE A 55 10.19 -1.34 -6.05
CA PHE A 55 9.04 -1.01 -6.87
C PHE A 55 7.88 -1.95 -6.55
N ARG A 56 6.65 -1.45 -6.68
CA ARG A 56 5.43 -2.22 -6.48
C ARG A 56 4.47 -2.04 -7.64
N LYS A 57 3.76 -3.11 -8.00
CA LYS A 57 2.63 -3.07 -8.94
C LYS A 57 1.45 -3.78 -8.28
N PRO A 58 0.26 -3.16 -8.21
CA PRO A 58 -0.93 -3.88 -7.75
C PRO A 58 -1.19 -5.07 -8.68
N LYS A 59 -1.53 -6.24 -8.13
CA LYS A 59 -2.05 -7.36 -8.92
C LYS A 59 -3.33 -6.97 -9.65
#